data_AF-A0A3D2SL92-F1
#
_entry.id   AF-A0A3D2SL92-F1
#
_cell.length_a   1.000
_cell.length_b   1.000
_cell.length_c   1.000
_cell.angle_alpha   90.00
_cell.angle_beta   90.00
_cell.angle_gamma   90.00
#
_symmetry.space_group_name_H-M   'P 1'
#
loop_
_entity.id
_entity.type
_entity.pdbx_description
1 polymer ?
#
loop_
_entity_poly.entity_id
_entity_poly.type
_entity_poly.pdbx_seq_one_letter_code
_entity_poly.pdbx_strand_id
1 'polypeptide(L)'
;MRNFLHSIENQPSEKFAHIQKWIEGILAGDKTKFFTVQIDKINQPQAEIPEYLRCDPRTYKVKLNHWHEDTCELEFTVVIKCTDEELHGHNKFWSGAEDRLNENNRDIVSVILKMIGRSVFWWCYENDSSSLHEKYGVNSIFHQEGWLSNCFQITKLYFESFVREEDFEFEPVQAEGAAS
;
A
#
# COMPACT_ATOMS: atom_id res chain seq x y z
N MET A 1 2.35 -39.24 43.29
CA MET A 1 2.01 -38.00 42.56
C MET A 1 1.35 -37.00 43.50
N ARG A 2 2.09 -36.54 44.51
CA ARG A 2 1.75 -35.36 45.31
C ARG A 2 2.88 -34.37 45.05
N ASN A 3 2.54 -33.11 44.85
CA ASN A 3 3.41 -31.94 44.64
C ASN A 3 3.58 -31.47 43.19
N PHE A 4 2.47 -31.08 42.55
CA PHE A 4 2.50 -30.11 41.44
C PHE A 4 1.42 -29.02 41.57
N LEU A 5 0.85 -28.83 42.77
CA LEU A 5 -0.22 -27.86 43.02
C LEU A 5 0.06 -27.06 44.29
N HIS A 6 1.21 -26.40 44.33
CA HIS A 6 1.50 -25.35 45.31
C HIS A 6 2.33 -24.26 44.63
N SER A 7 1.71 -23.51 43.72
CA SER A 7 2.14 -22.13 43.40
C SER A 7 1.11 -21.42 42.52
N ILE A 8 -0.14 -21.30 42.96
CA ILE A 8 -1.03 -20.21 42.51
C ILE A 8 -1.91 -19.80 43.71
N GLU A 9 -1.28 -19.26 44.73
CA GLU A 9 -1.93 -18.35 45.67
C GLU A 9 -1.13 -17.05 45.62
N ASN A 10 -1.66 -16.04 44.94
CA ASN A 10 -2.08 -14.80 45.61
C ASN A 10 -2.49 -13.69 44.62
N GLN A 11 -3.70 -13.18 44.88
CA GLN A 11 -4.35 -11.94 44.42
C GLN A 11 -5.13 -11.95 43.08
N PRO A 12 -6.48 -11.92 43.11
CA PRO A 12 -7.27 -11.58 41.94
C PRO A 12 -7.19 -10.06 41.74
N SER A 13 -6.51 -9.62 40.67
CA SER A 13 -6.61 -8.23 40.21
C SER A 13 -8.08 -7.90 39.91
N GLU A 14 -8.53 -6.67 40.18
CA GLU A 14 -9.91 -6.20 39.90
C GLU A 14 -10.40 -6.54 38.48
N LYS A 15 -9.47 -6.72 37.54
CA LYS A 15 -9.73 -7.22 36.18
C LYS A 15 -10.34 -8.61 36.09
N PHE A 16 -10.39 -9.42 37.14
CA PHE A 16 -11.00 -10.76 37.10
C PHE A 16 -12.23 -10.91 38.00
N ALA A 17 -12.54 -9.90 38.82
CA ALA A 17 -13.71 -9.90 39.70
C ALA A 17 -15.03 -10.02 38.91
N HIS A 18 -15.10 -9.43 37.73
CA HIS A 18 -16.28 -9.52 36.86
C HIS A 18 -16.45 -10.91 36.22
N ILE A 19 -15.33 -11.62 35.98
CA ILE A 19 -15.32 -12.97 35.39
C ILE A 19 -15.71 -14.00 36.45
N GLN A 20 -15.22 -13.87 37.70
CA GLN A 20 -15.65 -14.74 38.81
C GLN A 20 -17.14 -14.60 39.10
N LYS A 21 -17.65 -13.37 39.15
CA LYS A 21 -19.09 -13.10 39.38
C LYS A 21 -19.98 -13.62 38.25
N TRP A 22 -19.43 -13.70 37.04
CA TRP A 22 -20.09 -14.28 35.86
C TRP A 22 -20.14 -15.81 35.94
N ILE A 23 -19.05 -16.46 36.34
CA ILE A 23 -18.99 -17.92 36.56
C ILE A 23 -19.92 -18.37 37.70
N GLU A 24 -19.96 -17.63 38.81
CA GLU A 24 -20.87 -17.89 39.93
C GLU A 24 -22.35 -17.76 39.51
N GLY A 25 -22.67 -16.79 38.65
CA GLY A 25 -24.02 -16.62 38.09
C GLY A 25 -24.45 -17.77 37.17
N ILE A 26 -23.50 -18.35 36.41
CA ILE A 26 -23.75 -19.53 35.55
C ILE A 26 -24.02 -20.76 36.40
N LEU A 27 -23.23 -20.98 37.46
CA LEU A 27 -23.40 -22.11 38.37
C LEU A 27 -24.68 -22.01 39.23
N ALA A 28 -25.16 -20.79 39.47
CA ALA A 28 -26.41 -20.52 40.20
C ALA A 28 -27.69 -20.66 39.36
N GLY A 29 -27.60 -20.94 38.06
CA GLY A 29 -28.76 -21.19 37.19
C GLY A 29 -29.65 -19.96 36.92
N ASP A 30 -29.15 -18.74 37.16
CA ASP A 30 -29.92 -17.52 36.98
C ASP A 30 -29.99 -17.10 35.50
N LYS A 31 -31.05 -17.56 34.81
CA LYS A 31 -31.30 -17.31 33.38
C LYS A 31 -31.64 -15.85 33.04
N THR A 32 -31.82 -14.97 34.03
CA THR A 32 -32.25 -13.59 33.78
C THR A 32 -31.12 -12.64 33.37
N LYS A 33 -29.84 -13.04 33.52
CA LYS A 33 -28.68 -12.25 33.06
C LYS A 33 -28.24 -12.54 31.63
N PHE A 34 -28.94 -13.42 30.91
CA PHE A 34 -28.52 -13.89 29.59
C PHE A 34 -28.88 -12.95 28.42
N PHE A 35 -29.64 -11.87 28.66
CA PHE A 35 -30.23 -11.08 27.56
C PHE A 35 -29.86 -9.61 27.51
N THR A 36 -28.86 -9.14 28.26
CA THR A 36 -28.46 -7.71 28.24
C THR A 36 -27.05 -7.45 27.73
N VAL A 37 -26.41 -8.43 27.09
CA VAL A 37 -25.18 -8.21 26.34
C VAL A 37 -25.39 -8.90 25.02
N GLN A 38 -25.92 -8.19 24.01
CA GLN A 38 -25.83 -8.55 22.56
C GLN A 38 -26.59 -7.59 21.62
N ILE A 39 -27.21 -6.49 22.09
CA ILE A 39 -27.90 -5.56 21.18
C ILE A 39 -27.01 -4.36 20.76
N ASP A 40 -26.05 -3.93 21.59
CA ASP A 40 -25.23 -2.75 21.29
C ASP A 40 -24.13 -2.98 20.24
N LYS A 41 -23.89 -4.23 19.81
CA LYS A 41 -22.93 -4.55 18.73
C LYS A 41 -23.56 -4.70 17.35
N ILE A 42 -24.89 -4.74 17.24
CA ILE A 42 -25.60 -4.93 15.96
C ILE A 42 -25.81 -3.59 15.23
N ASN A 43 -25.70 -2.46 15.94
CA ASN A 43 -25.87 -1.11 15.40
C ASN A 43 -24.55 -0.38 15.10
N GLN A 44 -23.44 -1.09 14.85
CA GLN A 44 -22.31 -0.41 14.22
C GLN A 44 -22.71 -0.12 12.76
N PRO A 45 -22.70 1.15 12.31
CA PRO A 45 -22.93 1.44 10.91
C PRO A 45 -21.87 0.67 10.12
N GLN A 46 -22.32 -0.26 9.29
CA GLN A 46 -21.47 -0.91 8.31
C GLN A 46 -20.84 0.24 7.51
N ALA A 47 -19.52 0.41 7.64
CA ALA A 47 -18.83 1.54 7.03
C ALA A 47 -19.18 1.56 5.54
N GLU A 48 -19.88 2.61 5.11
CA GLU A 48 -20.29 2.74 3.72
C GLU A 48 -19.04 2.72 2.85
N ILE A 49 -19.07 1.90 1.79
CA ILE A 49 -18.00 1.90 0.80
C ILE A 49 -17.94 3.32 0.21
N PRO A 50 -16.77 4.01 0.27
CA PRO A 50 -16.63 5.35 -0.29
C PRO A 50 -17.02 5.38 -1.76
N GLU A 51 -17.65 6.48 -2.21
CA GLU A 51 -18.17 6.61 -3.58
C GLU A 51 -17.11 6.34 -4.64
N TYR A 52 -15.89 6.84 -4.43
CA TYR A 52 -14.78 6.63 -5.35
C TYR A 52 -14.33 5.16 -5.48
N LEU A 53 -14.72 4.25 -4.58
CA LEU A 53 -14.46 2.81 -4.68
C LEU A 53 -15.67 2.01 -5.20
N ARG A 54 -16.78 2.67 -5.54
CA ARG A 54 -18.00 2.03 -6.06
C ARG A 54 -17.90 1.78 -7.57
N CYS A 55 -16.82 1.12 -8.00
CA CYS A 55 -16.61 0.69 -9.38
C CYS A 55 -15.93 -0.68 -9.43
N ASP A 56 -16.07 -1.38 -10.55
CA ASP A 56 -15.35 -2.64 -10.75
C ASP A 56 -13.84 -2.39 -10.86
N PRO A 57 -12.99 -3.16 -10.16
CA PRO A 57 -11.54 -3.07 -10.31
C PRO A 57 -11.08 -3.37 -11.74
N ARG A 58 -10.19 -2.55 -12.26
CA ARG A 58 -9.63 -2.63 -13.61
C ARG A 58 -8.17 -3.03 -13.53
N THR A 59 -7.77 -4.06 -14.27
CA THR A 59 -6.39 -4.58 -14.24
C THR A 59 -5.67 -4.26 -15.53
N TYR A 60 -4.47 -3.71 -15.42
CA TYR A 60 -3.64 -3.32 -16.55
C TYR A 60 -2.25 -3.94 -16.45
N LYS A 61 -1.74 -4.38 -17.60
CA LYS A 61 -0.33 -4.74 -17.78
C LYS A 61 0.38 -3.55 -18.40
N VAL A 62 1.44 -3.07 -17.77
CA VAL A 62 2.21 -1.90 -18.20
C VAL A 62 3.64 -2.35 -18.47
N LYS A 63 4.17 -1.96 -19.64
CA LYS A 63 5.56 -2.18 -20.04
C LYS A 63 6.20 -0.84 -20.35
N LEU A 64 7.46 -0.65 -19.94
CA LEU A 64 8.27 0.45 -20.43
C LEU A 64 8.43 0.33 -21.95
N ASN A 65 8.46 1.46 -22.64
CA ASN A 65 8.54 1.46 -24.10
C ASN A 65 9.96 1.07 -24.59
N HIS A 66 10.05 0.71 -25.87
CA HIS A 66 11.28 0.20 -26.49
C HIS A 66 12.47 1.16 -26.46
N TRP A 67 12.24 2.48 -26.27
CA TRP A 67 13.30 3.48 -26.25
C TRP A 67 14.26 3.33 -25.07
N HIS A 68 13.88 2.56 -24.05
CA HIS A 68 14.69 2.33 -22.86
C HIS A 68 15.11 0.87 -22.69
N GLU A 69 14.76 -0.02 -23.63
CA GLU A 69 15.04 -1.47 -23.52
C GLU A 69 16.55 -1.77 -23.48
N ASP A 70 17.39 -0.91 -24.05
CA ASP A 70 18.85 -1.09 -24.03
C ASP A 70 19.47 -0.81 -22.63
N THR A 71 18.78 -0.07 -21.77
CA THR A 71 19.30 0.32 -20.45
C THR A 71 18.57 -0.37 -19.30
N CYS A 72 17.31 -0.74 -19.49
CA CYS A 72 16.53 -1.43 -18.47
C CYS A 72 15.29 -2.11 -19.06
N GLU A 73 14.79 -3.12 -18.33
CA GLU A 73 13.47 -3.69 -18.54
C GLU A 73 12.56 -3.38 -17.34
N LEU A 74 11.33 -2.96 -17.63
CA LEU A 74 10.29 -2.79 -16.62
C LEU A 74 8.95 -3.28 -17.16
N GLU A 75 8.34 -4.21 -16.44
CA GLU A 75 7.00 -4.71 -16.68
C GLU A 75 6.27 -4.91 -15.35
N PHE A 76 5.04 -4.41 -15.24
CA PHE A 76 4.24 -4.61 -14.03
C PHE A 76 2.75 -4.77 -14.32
N THR A 77 2.03 -5.34 -13.36
CA THR A 77 0.57 -5.43 -13.37
C THR A 77 0.01 -4.59 -12.24
N VAL A 78 -0.91 -3.67 -12.56
CA VAL A 78 -1.57 -2.80 -11.59
C VAL A 78 -3.09 -3.01 -11.62
N VAL A 79 -3.70 -3.02 -10.45
CA VAL A 79 -5.15 -2.99 -10.27
C VAL A 79 -5.56 -1.58 -9.84
N ILE A 80 -6.45 -0.96 -10.62
CA ILE A 80 -7.11 0.31 -10.29
C ILE A 80 -8.49 -0.02 -9.73
N LYS A 81 -8.77 0.43 -8.51
CA LYS A 81 -9.99 0.11 -7.73
C LYS A 81 -10.91 1.31 -7.56
N CYS A 82 -10.58 2.46 -8.16
CA CYS A 82 -11.36 3.69 -8.04
C CYS A 82 -11.93 4.21 -9.36
N THR A 83 -12.90 5.10 -9.25
CA THR A 83 -13.62 5.74 -10.35
C THR A 83 -12.72 6.70 -11.14
N ASP A 84 -13.10 7.00 -12.39
CA ASP A 84 -12.36 7.96 -13.22
C ASP A 84 -12.37 9.38 -12.64
N GLU A 85 -13.43 9.76 -11.92
CA GLU A 85 -13.47 11.03 -11.19
C GLU A 85 -12.36 11.12 -10.14
N GLU A 86 -12.14 10.04 -9.38
CA GLU A 86 -11.04 9.96 -8.42
C GLU A 86 -9.68 9.95 -9.12
N LEU A 87 -9.56 9.27 -10.27
CA LEU A 87 -8.34 9.34 -11.08
C LEU A 87 -8.05 10.79 -11.55
N HIS A 88 -9.07 11.55 -11.93
CA HIS A 88 -8.91 12.98 -12.22
C HIS A 88 -8.49 13.77 -10.98
N GLY A 89 -8.98 13.40 -9.78
CA GLY A 89 -8.53 13.92 -8.49
C GLY A 89 -7.03 13.71 -8.27
N HIS A 90 -6.56 12.47 -8.41
CA HIS A 90 -5.14 12.13 -8.35
C HIS A 90 -4.29 12.92 -9.36
N ASN A 91 -4.75 13.03 -10.61
CA ASN A 91 -4.01 13.78 -11.63
C ASN A 91 -3.90 15.27 -11.30
N LYS A 92 -4.97 15.89 -10.77
CA LYS A 92 -5.01 17.31 -10.41
C LYS A 92 -4.13 17.68 -9.22
N PHE A 93 -3.79 16.71 -8.37
CA PHE A 93 -2.87 16.95 -7.23
C PHE A 93 -1.50 17.45 -7.71
N TRP A 94 -1.01 16.95 -8.84
CA TRP A 94 0.32 17.30 -9.38
C TRP A 94 0.21 18.40 -10.44
N SER A 95 1.20 19.31 -10.48
CA SER A 95 1.29 20.35 -11.52
C SER A 95 1.31 19.77 -12.93
N GLY A 96 0.81 20.49 -13.93
CA GLY A 96 0.75 20.01 -15.33
C GLY A 96 -0.34 18.97 -15.59
N ALA A 97 -1.39 18.91 -14.74
CA ALA A 97 -2.49 17.95 -14.87
C ALA A 97 -3.23 18.05 -16.22
N GLU A 98 -3.40 19.27 -16.72
CA GLU A 98 -4.06 19.54 -17.99
C GLU A 98 -3.19 19.14 -19.18
N ASP A 99 -1.88 19.42 -19.12
CA ASP A 99 -0.93 19.03 -20.16
C ASP A 99 -0.85 17.50 -20.30
N ARG A 100 -0.74 16.79 -19.17
CA ARG A 100 -0.78 15.31 -19.16
C ARG A 100 -2.06 14.79 -19.82
N LEU A 101 -3.22 15.38 -19.53
CA LEU A 101 -4.48 14.98 -20.18
C LEU A 101 -4.44 15.26 -21.68
N ASN A 102 -3.97 16.42 -22.11
CA ASN A 102 -3.88 16.78 -23.53
C ASN A 102 -2.94 15.84 -24.30
N GLU A 103 -1.77 15.53 -23.75
CA GLU A 103 -0.78 14.62 -24.33
C GLU A 103 -1.26 13.16 -24.40
N ASN A 104 -2.30 12.82 -23.64
CA ASN A 104 -2.88 11.47 -23.58
C ASN A 104 -4.30 11.42 -24.17
N ASN A 105 -4.67 12.33 -25.08
CA ASN A 105 -5.98 12.34 -25.73
C ASN A 105 -7.16 12.36 -24.74
N ARG A 106 -6.99 13.02 -23.59
CA ARG A 106 -7.93 13.08 -22.47
C ARG A 106 -8.22 11.72 -21.79
N ASP A 107 -7.44 10.68 -22.07
CA ASP A 107 -7.55 9.39 -21.40
C ASP A 107 -6.88 9.42 -20.02
N ILE A 108 -7.70 9.56 -18.99
CA ILE A 108 -7.25 9.63 -17.60
C ILE A 108 -6.59 8.33 -17.12
N VAL A 109 -7.04 7.17 -17.62
CA VAL A 109 -6.44 5.89 -17.26
C VAL A 109 -5.01 5.84 -17.79
N SER A 110 -4.81 6.22 -19.05
CA SER A 110 -3.46 6.31 -19.65
C SER A 110 -2.55 7.27 -18.88
N VAL A 111 -3.06 8.44 -18.46
CA VAL A 111 -2.31 9.40 -17.62
C VAL A 111 -1.85 8.74 -16.32
N ILE A 112 -2.76 8.12 -15.58
CA ILE A 112 -2.45 7.51 -14.29
C ILE A 112 -1.48 6.33 -14.45
N LEU A 113 -1.68 5.46 -15.45
CA LEU A 113 -0.76 4.35 -15.71
C LEU A 113 0.66 4.83 -16.00
N LYS A 114 0.83 5.93 -16.75
CA LYS A 114 2.15 6.54 -17.01
C LYS A 114 2.76 7.18 -15.75
N MET A 115 1.95 7.84 -14.92
CA MET A 115 2.41 8.39 -13.64
C MET A 115 2.87 7.29 -12.69
N ILE A 116 2.08 6.22 -12.53
CA ILE A 116 2.45 5.04 -11.75
C ILE A 116 3.71 4.39 -12.33
N GLY A 117 3.80 4.25 -13.65
CA GLY A 117 4.98 3.68 -14.31
C GLY A 117 6.26 4.44 -13.98
N ARG A 118 6.22 5.77 -13.97
CA ARG A 118 7.36 6.59 -13.52
C ARG A 118 7.72 6.35 -12.06
N SER A 119 6.74 6.30 -11.16
CA SER A 119 6.98 6.04 -9.73
C SER A 119 7.54 4.65 -9.48
N VAL A 120 7.00 3.63 -10.16
CA VAL A 120 7.49 2.25 -10.09
C VAL A 120 8.95 2.17 -10.58
N PHE A 121 9.27 2.79 -11.72
CA PHE A 121 10.63 2.82 -12.25
C PHE A 121 11.64 3.35 -11.24
N TRP A 122 11.41 4.56 -10.72
CA TRP A 122 12.34 5.17 -9.77
C TRP A 122 12.45 4.38 -8.47
N TRP A 123 11.34 3.85 -7.97
CA TRP A 123 11.38 2.99 -6.79
C TRP A 123 12.25 1.75 -7.02
N CYS A 124 12.09 1.06 -8.15
CA CYS A 124 12.89 -0.13 -8.45
C CYS A 124 14.37 0.21 -8.62
N TYR A 125 14.66 1.29 -9.34
CA TYR A 125 16.03 1.76 -9.59
C TYR A 125 16.76 2.15 -8.31
N GLU A 126 16.10 2.91 -7.42
CA GLU A 126 16.72 3.39 -6.17
C GLU A 126 16.91 2.29 -5.12
N ASN A 127 16.09 1.24 -5.16
CA ASN A 127 16.10 0.17 -4.15
C ASN A 127 16.74 -1.14 -4.65
N ASP A 128 17.11 -1.21 -5.92
CA ASP A 128 17.56 -2.43 -6.60
C ASP A 128 16.67 -3.64 -6.25
N SER A 129 15.35 -3.44 -6.39
CA SER A 129 14.36 -4.37 -5.86
C SER A 129 13.10 -4.44 -6.71
N SER A 130 12.47 -5.61 -6.69
CA SER A 130 11.15 -5.89 -7.28
C SER A 130 10.13 -6.37 -6.24
N SER A 131 10.37 -6.09 -4.96
CA SER A 131 9.47 -6.46 -3.86
C SER A 131 8.09 -5.81 -3.98
N LEU A 132 7.03 -6.60 -3.78
CA LEU A 132 5.63 -6.15 -3.80
C LEU A 132 5.08 -5.74 -2.43
N HIS A 133 5.89 -5.79 -1.37
CA HIS A 133 5.42 -5.55 0.00
C HIS A 133 4.71 -4.19 0.13
N GLU A 134 3.57 -4.14 0.85
CA GLU A 134 2.74 -2.93 0.96
C GLU A 134 3.50 -1.72 1.53
N LYS A 135 4.22 -1.94 2.64
CA LYS A 135 4.95 -0.89 3.35
C LYS A 135 6.40 -0.65 2.91
N TYR A 136 7.07 -1.68 2.38
CA TYR A 136 8.52 -1.70 2.17
C TYR A 136 8.90 -2.12 0.75
N GLY A 137 7.91 -2.44 -0.09
CA GLY A 137 8.07 -2.76 -1.50
C GLY A 137 7.48 -1.65 -2.36
N VAL A 138 7.35 -1.91 -3.66
CA VAL A 138 6.85 -0.94 -4.65
C VAL A 138 5.46 -0.41 -4.32
N ASN A 139 4.61 -1.16 -3.63
CA ASN A 139 3.29 -0.69 -3.21
C ASN A 139 3.35 0.48 -2.21
N SER A 140 4.51 0.71 -1.57
CA SER A 140 4.71 1.85 -0.67
C SER A 140 4.54 3.20 -1.37
N ILE A 141 4.70 3.28 -2.70
CA ILE A 141 4.47 4.51 -3.48
C ILE A 141 3.05 5.06 -3.30
N PHE A 142 2.06 4.19 -3.09
CA PHE A 142 0.65 4.61 -2.95
C PHE A 142 0.30 5.13 -1.55
N HIS A 143 1.23 5.07 -0.60
CA HIS A 143 1.11 5.70 0.71
C HIS A 143 1.79 7.08 0.77
N GLN A 144 2.41 7.51 -0.33
CA GLN A 144 2.98 8.85 -0.47
C GLN A 144 1.89 9.88 -0.76
N GLU A 145 2.20 11.16 -0.53
CA GLU A 145 1.29 12.27 -0.81
C GLU A 145 0.84 12.25 -2.27
N GLY A 146 -0.43 12.59 -2.52
CA GLY A 146 -1.04 12.58 -3.85
C GLY A 146 -1.61 11.24 -4.30
N TRP A 147 -1.37 10.15 -3.55
CA TRP A 147 -1.94 8.83 -3.81
C TRP A 147 -2.85 8.35 -2.67
N LEU A 148 -3.76 7.45 -3.02
CA LEU A 148 -4.62 6.75 -2.07
C LEU A 148 -4.36 5.25 -2.24
N SER A 149 -3.82 4.62 -1.20
CA SER A 149 -3.40 3.21 -1.24
C SER A 149 -4.54 2.22 -1.49
N ASN A 150 -5.78 2.60 -1.19
CA ASN A 150 -6.96 1.78 -1.48
C ASN A 150 -7.39 1.85 -2.96
N CYS A 151 -6.87 2.81 -3.73
CA CYS A 151 -7.20 2.98 -5.14
C CYS A 151 -6.33 2.12 -6.07
N PHE A 152 -5.14 1.71 -5.62
CA PHE A 152 -4.14 1.07 -6.50
C PHE A 152 -3.46 -0.10 -5.83
N GLN A 153 -3.01 -1.07 -6.63
CA GLN A 153 -2.17 -2.16 -6.15
C GLN A 153 -1.33 -2.76 -7.28
N ILE A 154 -0.01 -2.78 -7.13
CA ILE A 154 0.87 -3.58 -7.98
C ILE A 154 0.81 -5.04 -7.52
N THR A 155 0.49 -5.94 -8.45
CA THR A 155 0.33 -7.38 -8.17
C THR A 155 1.41 -8.25 -8.81
N LYS A 156 2.13 -7.72 -9.79
CA LYS A 156 3.29 -8.35 -10.44
C LYS A 156 4.27 -7.26 -10.83
N LEU A 157 5.57 -7.55 -10.72
CA LEU A 157 6.64 -6.63 -11.09
C LEU A 157 7.85 -7.43 -11.58
N TYR A 158 8.39 -7.01 -12.71
CA TYR A 158 9.67 -7.41 -13.26
C TYR A 158 10.46 -6.13 -13.51
N PHE A 159 11.70 -6.11 -13.02
CA PHE A 159 12.63 -5.01 -13.24
C PHE A 159 14.04 -5.56 -13.37
N GLU A 160 14.76 -5.10 -14.37
CA GLU A 160 16.18 -5.40 -14.58
C GLU A 160 16.88 -4.15 -15.11
N SER A 161 18.04 -3.82 -14.52
CA SER A 161 18.89 -2.72 -14.97
C SER A 161 20.09 -3.30 -15.68
N PHE A 162 20.37 -2.83 -16.91
CA PHE A 162 21.50 -3.28 -17.70
C PHE A 162 22.69 -2.32 -17.65
N VAL A 163 22.56 -1.19 -16.96
CA VAL A 163 23.63 -0.20 -16.82
C VAL A 163 24.72 -0.75 -15.90
N ARG A 164 25.95 -0.83 -16.41
CA ARG A 164 27.13 -1.37 -15.73
C ARG A 164 28.17 -0.30 -15.51
N GLU A 165 29.08 -0.55 -14.57
CA GLU A 165 30.23 0.34 -14.32
C GLU A 165 31.09 0.54 -15.58
N GLU A 166 31.19 -0.47 -16.44
CA GLU A 166 31.94 -0.43 -17.70
C GLU A 166 31.32 0.49 -18.78
N ASP A 167 30.05 0.89 -18.62
CA ASP A 167 29.36 1.80 -19.55
C ASP A 167 29.73 3.27 -19.29
N PHE A 168 30.46 3.56 -18.23
CA PHE A 168 30.86 4.92 -17.84
C PHE A 168 32.29 5.23 -18.24
N GLU A 169 32.46 6.25 -19.07
CA GLU A 169 33.77 6.82 -19.39
C GLU A 169 34.03 8.07 -18.54
N PHE A 170 35.29 8.34 -18.22
CA PHE A 170 35.69 9.56 -17.52
C PHE A 170 36.95 10.15 -18.13
N GLU A 171 37.04 11.48 -18.10
CA GLU A 171 38.24 12.22 -18.48
C GLU A 171 38.68 13.15 -17.34
N PRO A 172 39.99 13.31 -17.09
CA PRO A 172 40.47 14.22 -16.07
C PRO A 172 40.32 15.68 -16.54
N VAL A 173 39.67 16.51 -15.73
CA VAL A 173 39.59 17.95 -15.98
C VAL A 173 40.79 18.63 -15.32
N GLN A 174 41.57 19.42 -16.08
CA GLN A 174 42.61 20.26 -15.50
C GLN A 174 41.95 21.34 -14.64
N ALA A 175 42.40 21.47 -13.39
CA ALA A 175 42.00 22.60 -12.56
C ALA A 175 42.49 23.90 -13.20
N GLU A 176 41.57 24.82 -13.53
CA GLU A 176 41.92 26.16 -13.98
C GLU A 176 42.79 26.83 -12.92
N GLY A 177 44.09 27.01 -13.22
CA GLY A 177 45.06 27.68 -12.35
C GLY A 177 46.32 26.88 -12.01
N ALA A 178 46.46 25.63 -12.42
CA ALA A 178 47.73 24.91 -12.30
C ALA A 178 48.69 25.30 -13.44
N ALA A 179 49.19 26.55 -13.39
CA ALA A 179 50.37 26.93 -14.16
C ALA A 179 51.60 26.26 -13.55
N SER A 180 52.27 25.46 -14.36
CA SER A 180 53.61 24.88 -14.14
C SER A 180 54.68 25.95 -13.94
#